data_AF-A0A3M7DC27-F1
#
_entry.id   AF-A0A3M7DC27-F1
#
_cell.length_a   1.000
_cell.length_b   1.000
_cell.length_c   1.000
_cell.angle_alpha   90.00
_cell.angle_beta   90.00
_cell.angle_gamma   90.00
#
_symmetry.space_group_name_H-M   'P 1'
#
loop_
_entity.id
_entity.type
_entity.pdbx_description
1 polymer ?
#
loop_
_entity_poly.entity_id
_entity_poly.type
_entity_poly.pdbx_seq_one_letter_code
_entity_poly.pdbx_strand_id
1 'polypeptide(L)'
;MSVETENGPALGQERQNTTSLAELNDRLDDLWIKYLDCLDQYQRAQESVQKAFSSGFFSLAQANFKSSAGRRYGQDFYDERMKASKRVQILENDDDRVLTISTNPAVAPGDSSEGPKHKTEASQQPSPPSTPAPEDEYVKAADKSEESTTLDDRRDHESEESGATRQSAARSPLTWFGILTPRELRSAQQSFSSAISNPTESAVNVARGMRQLEAEINRTRKAVRKAEKGGTA
;
A
#
# COMPACT_ATOMS: atom_id res chain seq x y z
N MET A 1 28.15 -30.32 77.87
CA MET A 1 27.63 -30.74 76.56
C MET A 1 26.35 -29.97 76.31
N SER A 2 26.44 -28.83 75.63
CA SER A 2 25.28 -28.07 75.18
C SER A 2 25.41 -27.92 73.67
N VAL A 3 24.40 -28.40 72.98
CA VAL A 3 24.34 -28.62 71.55
C VAL A 3 24.03 -27.29 70.87
N GLU A 4 24.91 -26.86 69.96
CA GLU A 4 24.67 -25.74 69.06
C GLU A 4 23.55 -26.12 68.08
N THR A 5 22.46 -25.37 68.10
CA THR A 5 21.40 -25.47 67.09
C THR A 5 21.81 -24.62 65.88
N GLU A 6 22.26 -25.28 64.81
CA GLU A 6 22.39 -24.70 63.47
C GLU A 6 21.02 -24.21 62.99
N ASN A 7 20.91 -22.90 62.79
CA ASN A 7 19.78 -22.25 62.13
C ASN A 7 20.23 -21.90 60.71
N GLY A 8 20.05 -22.81 59.75
CA GLY A 8 20.53 -22.64 58.37
C GLY A 8 19.54 -23.10 57.29
N PRO A 9 18.43 -22.36 57.06
CA PRO A 9 17.84 -22.36 55.71
C PRO A 9 17.49 -20.96 55.15
N ALA A 10 17.37 -19.92 55.99
CA ALA A 10 16.80 -18.62 55.58
C ALA A 10 17.63 -17.87 54.52
N LEU A 11 18.96 -17.90 54.61
CA LEU A 11 19.85 -17.19 53.68
C LEU A 11 19.84 -17.76 52.25
N GLY A 12 19.48 -19.03 52.06
CA GLY A 12 19.40 -19.65 50.75
C GLY A 12 18.15 -19.23 49.97
N GLN A 13 17.02 -19.09 50.67
CA GLN A 13 15.73 -18.70 50.10
C GLN A 13 15.68 -17.22 49.72
N GLU A 14 16.24 -16.33 50.55
CA GLU A 14 16.35 -14.91 50.21
C GLU A 14 17.21 -14.69 48.96
N ARG A 15 18.37 -15.36 48.84
CA ARG A 15 19.21 -15.28 47.64
C ARG A 15 18.48 -15.77 46.39
N GLN A 16 17.81 -16.92 46.46
CA GLN A 16 17.02 -17.45 45.34
C GLN A 16 15.87 -16.52 44.93
N ASN A 17 15.17 -15.92 45.90
CA ASN A 17 14.12 -14.94 45.62
C ASN A 17 14.68 -13.68 44.94
N THR A 18 15.81 -13.15 45.41
CA THR A 18 16.45 -11.97 44.80
C THR A 18 16.95 -12.24 43.37
N THR A 19 17.52 -13.43 43.11
CA THR A 19 17.90 -13.84 41.76
C THR A 19 16.67 -13.99 40.86
N SER A 20 15.60 -14.61 41.35
CA SER A 20 14.35 -14.75 40.56
C SER A 20 13.69 -13.40 40.25
N LEU A 21 13.79 -12.43 41.16
CA LEU A 21 13.26 -11.08 40.96
C LEU A 21 14.10 -10.29 39.95
N ALA A 22 15.42 -10.45 39.99
CA ALA A 22 16.32 -9.87 38.98
C ALA A 22 15.99 -10.42 37.59
N GLU A 23 15.84 -11.74 37.44
CA GLU A 23 15.47 -12.37 36.15
C GLU A 23 14.11 -11.88 35.62
N LEU A 24 13.13 -11.64 36.50
CA LEU A 24 11.84 -11.09 36.11
C LEU A 24 11.93 -9.63 35.66
N ASN A 25 12.82 -8.84 36.26
CA ASN A 25 13.07 -7.45 35.87
C ASN A 25 13.82 -7.38 34.54
N ASP A 26 14.86 -8.21 34.35
CA ASP A 26 15.58 -8.30 33.07
C ASP A 26 14.62 -8.66 31.94
N ARG A 27 13.74 -9.64 32.16
CA ARG A 27 12.69 -10.00 31.21
C ARG A 27 11.71 -8.85 30.93
N LEU A 28 11.40 -8.04 31.94
CA LEU A 28 10.52 -6.89 31.79
C LEU A 28 11.17 -5.79 30.95
N ASP A 29 12.46 -5.52 31.16
CA ASP A 29 13.24 -4.57 30.38
C ASP A 29 13.35 -5.02 28.92
N ASP A 30 13.61 -6.32 28.67
CA ASP A 30 13.59 -6.91 27.32
C ASP A 30 12.25 -6.71 26.61
N LEU A 31 11.14 -6.87 27.34
CA LEU A 31 9.80 -6.65 26.79
C LEU A 31 9.55 -5.18 26.47
N TRP A 32 10.05 -4.26 27.29
CA TRP A 32 9.95 -2.82 27.00
C TRP A 32 10.77 -2.42 25.80
N ILE A 33 11.99 -2.94 25.65
CA ILE A 33 12.83 -2.69 24.47
C ILE A 33 12.09 -3.12 23.21
N LYS A 34 11.57 -4.36 23.18
CA LYS A 34 10.76 -4.86 22.05
C LYS A 34 9.53 -3.99 21.79
N TYR A 35 8.83 -3.55 22.84
CA TYR A 35 7.66 -2.69 22.69
C TYR A 35 8.01 -1.33 22.09
N LEU A 36 9.11 -0.70 22.51
CA LEU A 36 9.58 0.58 21.98
C LEU A 36 10.03 0.45 20.52
N ASP A 37 10.71 -0.65 20.17
CA ASP A 37 11.07 -0.95 18.78
C ASP A 37 9.82 -1.14 17.90
N CYS A 38 8.80 -1.85 18.41
CA CYS A 38 7.52 -1.97 17.72
C CYS A 38 6.83 -0.60 17.58
N LEU A 39 6.88 0.26 18.59
CA LEU A 39 6.28 1.59 18.53
C LEU A 39 6.93 2.46 17.44
N ASP A 40 8.26 2.45 17.34
CA ASP A 40 9.01 3.15 16.29
C ASP A 40 8.66 2.61 14.90
N GLN A 41 8.59 1.28 14.73
CA GLN A 41 8.16 0.66 13.48
C GLN A 41 6.73 1.05 13.10
N TYR A 42 5.81 1.06 14.07
CA TYR A 42 4.43 1.47 13.86
C TYR A 42 4.35 2.93 13.42
N GLN A 43 5.08 3.82 14.08
CA GLN A 43 5.09 5.23 13.74
C GLN A 43 5.63 5.47 12.33
N ARG A 44 6.76 4.84 11.96
CA ARG A 44 7.32 4.93 10.60
C ARG A 44 6.35 4.40 9.54
N ALA A 45 5.65 3.29 9.84
CA ALA A 45 4.64 2.74 8.94
C ALA A 45 3.47 3.70 8.75
N GLN A 46 2.97 4.31 9.84
CA GLN A 46 1.91 5.33 9.81
C GLN A 46 2.34 6.57 9.00
N GLU A 47 3.55 7.08 9.20
CA GLU A 47 4.08 8.22 8.44
C GLU A 47 4.13 7.92 6.93
N SER A 48 4.56 6.71 6.56
CA SER A 48 4.58 6.25 5.18
C SER A 48 3.17 6.18 4.57
N VAL A 49 2.21 5.62 5.31
CA VAL A 49 0.78 5.59 4.93
C VAL A 49 0.25 7.00 4.73
N GLN A 50 0.50 7.90 5.68
CA GLN A 50 0.05 9.30 5.63
C GLN A 50 0.63 10.05 4.42
N LYS A 51 1.92 9.86 4.13
CA LYS A 51 2.58 10.47 2.97
C LYS A 51 2.00 9.95 1.65
N ALA A 52 1.71 8.66 1.57
CA ALA A 52 1.09 8.06 0.40
C ALA A 52 -0.35 8.56 0.21
N PHE A 53 -1.15 8.66 1.27
CA PHE A 53 -2.50 9.23 1.19
C PHE A 53 -2.50 10.72 0.83
N SER A 54 -1.65 11.53 1.46
CA SER A 54 -1.60 12.97 1.18
C SER A 54 -1.22 13.25 -0.26
N SER A 55 -0.20 12.56 -0.79
CA SER A 55 0.16 12.65 -2.22
C SER A 55 -0.97 12.16 -3.13
N GLY A 56 -1.63 11.05 -2.80
CA GLY A 56 -2.73 10.50 -3.58
C GLY A 56 -3.94 11.45 -3.65
N PHE A 57 -4.35 12.01 -2.52
CA PHE A 57 -5.45 12.98 -2.48
C PHE A 57 -5.09 14.28 -3.19
N PHE A 58 -3.84 14.74 -3.08
CA PHE A 58 -3.38 15.92 -3.80
C PHE A 58 -3.42 15.70 -5.32
N SER A 59 -2.90 14.56 -5.82
CA SER A 59 -2.97 14.21 -7.24
C SER A 59 -4.41 14.02 -7.72
N LEU A 60 -5.29 13.44 -6.90
CA LEU A 60 -6.71 13.33 -7.22
C LEU A 60 -7.40 14.70 -7.31
N ALA A 61 -7.10 15.61 -6.39
CA ALA A 61 -7.60 16.98 -6.43
C ALA A 61 -7.12 17.71 -7.70
N GLN A 62 -5.85 17.54 -8.05
CA GLN A 62 -5.29 18.11 -9.28
C GLN A 62 -5.95 17.52 -10.54
N ALA A 63 -6.21 16.21 -10.57
CA ALA A 63 -6.93 15.56 -11.66
C ALA A 63 -8.35 16.12 -11.82
N ASN A 64 -9.07 16.26 -10.70
CA ASN A 64 -10.42 16.85 -10.69
C ASN A 64 -10.42 18.31 -11.17
N PHE A 65 -9.43 19.10 -10.77
CA PHE A 65 -9.30 20.50 -11.19
C PHE A 65 -9.03 20.64 -12.70
N LYS A 66 -8.18 19.76 -13.26
CA LYS A 66 -7.83 19.78 -14.69
C LYS A 66 -8.86 19.09 -15.60
N SER A 67 -9.92 18.53 -15.04
CA SER A 67 -10.92 17.79 -15.81
C SER A 67 -11.75 18.72 -16.70
N SER A 68 -11.58 18.59 -18.01
CA SER A 68 -12.21 19.42 -19.04
C SER A 68 -13.68 19.03 -19.27
N ALA A 69 -14.53 19.22 -18.27
CA ALA A 69 -16.00 19.14 -18.37
C ALA A 69 -16.72 19.39 -17.03
N GLY A 70 -16.01 19.76 -15.95
CA GLY A 70 -16.58 19.68 -14.60
C GLY A 70 -16.85 18.24 -14.12
N ARG A 71 -16.35 17.25 -14.87
CA ARG A 71 -16.50 15.83 -14.55
C ARG A 71 -15.53 15.44 -13.45
N ARG A 72 -16.05 15.12 -12.27
CA ARG A 72 -15.26 14.67 -11.12
C ARG A 72 -14.96 13.18 -11.23
N TYR A 73 -13.73 12.77 -10.99
CA TYR A 73 -13.38 11.36 -10.81
C TYR A 73 -13.95 10.86 -9.49
N GLY A 74 -14.89 9.92 -9.55
CA GLY A 74 -15.63 9.45 -8.39
C GLY A 74 -16.40 8.16 -8.66
N GLN A 75 -17.25 7.79 -7.70
CA GLN A 75 -17.98 6.53 -7.68
C GLN A 75 -18.91 6.33 -8.88
N ASP A 76 -19.39 7.41 -9.49
CA ASP A 76 -20.30 7.39 -10.64
C ASP A 76 -19.71 6.66 -11.87
N PHE A 77 -18.39 6.47 -11.89
CA PHE A 77 -17.69 5.76 -12.98
C PHE A 77 -17.35 4.31 -12.65
N TYR A 78 -17.63 3.84 -11.43
CA TYR A 78 -17.24 2.48 -11.05
C TYR A 78 -18.05 1.44 -11.84
N ASP A 79 -17.33 0.48 -12.40
CA ASP A 79 -17.92 -0.66 -13.09
C ASP A 79 -18.56 -1.61 -12.06
N GLU A 80 -19.84 -1.94 -12.22
CA GLU A 80 -20.55 -2.86 -11.32
C GLU A 80 -19.91 -4.25 -11.28
N ARG A 81 -19.16 -4.63 -12.32
CA ARG A 81 -18.44 -5.89 -12.43
C ARG A 81 -17.05 -5.84 -11.80
N MET A 82 -16.71 -4.76 -11.08
CA MET A 82 -15.39 -4.60 -10.49
C MET A 82 -15.03 -5.73 -9.53
N LYS A 83 -13.75 -6.08 -9.52
CA LYS A 83 -13.17 -7.04 -8.58
C LYS A 83 -12.08 -6.34 -7.78
N ALA A 84 -11.89 -6.74 -6.53
CA ALA A 84 -10.84 -6.19 -5.68
C ALA A 84 -9.46 -6.41 -6.30
N SER A 85 -8.69 -5.32 -6.45
CA SER A 85 -7.31 -5.32 -6.94
C SER A 85 -6.29 -5.72 -5.88
N LYS A 86 -6.62 -5.49 -4.60
CA LYS A 86 -5.87 -5.98 -3.45
C LYS A 86 -6.77 -6.78 -2.53
N ARG A 87 -6.20 -7.82 -1.92
CA ARG A 87 -6.89 -8.74 -1.02
C ARG A 87 -6.08 -8.88 0.25
N VAL A 88 -6.80 -8.97 1.37
CA VAL A 88 -6.21 -9.20 2.68
C VAL A 88 -6.40 -10.68 3.02
N GLN A 89 -5.32 -11.32 3.48
CA GLN A 89 -5.34 -12.66 4.00
C GLN A 89 -4.78 -12.63 5.42
N ILE A 90 -5.33 -13.47 6.30
CA ILE A 90 -4.82 -13.64 7.65
C ILE A 90 -4.27 -15.06 7.71
N LEU A 91 -2.96 -15.19 7.84
CA LEU A 91 -2.26 -16.46 7.98
C LEU A 91 -2.11 -16.77 9.46
N GLU A 92 -2.46 -17.97 9.89
CA GLU A 92 -2.23 -18.44 11.27
C GLU A 92 -0.88 -19.16 11.33
N ASN A 93 0.07 -18.63 12.11
CA ASN A 93 1.38 -19.25 12.34
C ASN A 93 1.55 -19.49 13.84
N ASP A 94 1.35 -20.74 14.30
CA ASP A 94 1.67 -21.33 15.63
C ASP A 94 1.28 -20.57 16.93
N ASP A 95 0.77 -19.33 16.83
CA ASP A 95 0.10 -18.45 17.83
C ASP A 95 0.02 -16.98 17.33
N ASP A 96 0.73 -16.66 16.24
CA ASP A 96 0.73 -15.36 15.57
C ASP A 96 -0.08 -15.39 14.27
N ARG A 97 -1.20 -14.66 14.25
CA ARG A 97 -1.92 -14.39 13.00
C ARG A 97 -1.32 -13.16 12.31
N VAL A 98 -0.71 -13.37 11.16
CA VAL A 98 -0.10 -12.31 10.36
C VAL A 98 -1.07 -11.91 9.27
N LEU A 99 -1.31 -10.61 9.14
CA LEU A 99 -2.07 -10.05 8.03
C LEU A 99 -1.13 -9.86 6.85
N THR A 100 -1.53 -10.32 5.66
CA THR A 100 -0.79 -10.12 4.42
C THR A 100 -1.68 -9.54 3.35
N ILE A 101 -1.20 -8.52 2.63
CA ILE A 101 -1.92 -7.88 1.55
C ILE A 101 -1.34 -8.33 0.20
N SER A 102 -2.14 -9.06 -0.58
CA SER A 102 -1.76 -9.55 -1.90
C SER A 102 -2.47 -8.78 -3.01
N THR A 103 -1.83 -8.68 -4.18
CA THR A 103 -2.45 -8.13 -5.40
C THR A 103 -3.20 -9.23 -6.14
N ASN A 104 -4.39 -8.91 -6.64
CA ASN A 104 -5.17 -9.82 -7.48
C ASN A 104 -4.67 -9.70 -8.94
N PRO A 105 -4.08 -10.76 -9.53
CA PRO A 105 -3.49 -10.69 -10.86
C PRO A 105 -4.54 -10.39 -11.96
N ALA A 106 -5.81 -10.71 -11.72
CA ALA A 106 -6.89 -10.45 -12.68
C ALA A 106 -7.25 -8.95 -12.85
N VAL A 107 -6.78 -8.09 -11.94
CA VAL A 107 -7.13 -6.65 -11.87
C VAL A 107 -5.86 -5.79 -11.71
N ALA A 108 -4.70 -6.31 -12.12
CA ALA A 108 -3.44 -5.61 -11.96
C ALA A 108 -3.44 -4.26 -12.73
N PRO A 109 -2.93 -3.17 -12.13
CA PRO A 109 -2.69 -1.94 -12.87
C PRO A 109 -1.60 -2.20 -13.91
N GLY A 110 -1.99 -2.32 -15.18
CA GLY A 110 -1.08 -2.61 -16.30
C GLY A 110 -0.15 -1.45 -16.70
N ASP A 111 0.27 -0.59 -15.76
CA ASP A 111 1.16 0.56 -16.04
C ASP A 111 2.53 0.40 -15.37
N SER A 112 3.04 -0.84 -15.33
CA SER A 112 4.49 -1.04 -15.30
C SER A 112 5.02 -0.67 -16.68
N SER A 113 5.40 0.59 -16.83
CA SER A 113 6.30 1.05 -17.90
C SER A 113 7.66 0.33 -17.76
N GLU A 114 7.73 -0.95 -18.11
CA GLU A 114 8.96 -1.52 -18.66
C GLU A 114 9.12 -0.93 -20.06
N GLY A 115 9.88 0.17 -20.12
CA GLY A 115 10.28 0.74 -21.39
C GLY A 115 11.03 -0.31 -22.23
N PRO A 116 10.85 -0.33 -23.56
CA PRO A 116 11.71 -1.13 -24.43
C PRO A 116 13.16 -0.73 -24.18
N LYS A 117 14.01 -1.71 -23.87
CA LYS A 117 15.47 -1.54 -23.79
C LYS A 117 16.00 -1.09 -25.14
N HIS A 118 16.12 0.23 -25.35
CA HIS A 118 16.93 0.80 -26.41
C HIS A 118 18.31 1.16 -25.85
N LYS A 119 19.32 0.50 -26.41
CA LYS A 119 20.74 0.83 -26.26
C LYS A 119 21.02 2.29 -26.68
N THR A 120 21.74 2.97 -25.80
CA THR A 120 22.90 3.86 -26.05
C THR A 120 22.91 4.77 -27.29
N GLU A 121 22.92 6.08 -26.98
CA GLU A 121 23.62 7.21 -27.63
C GLU A 121 23.52 7.43 -29.15
N ALA A 122 22.91 8.57 -29.53
CA ALA A 122 23.61 9.61 -30.31
C ALA A 122 22.83 10.93 -30.22
N SER A 123 23.52 11.96 -29.73
CA SER A 123 23.09 13.36 -29.67
C SER A 123 22.86 13.93 -31.07
N GLN A 124 21.67 14.48 -31.37
CA GLN A 124 21.53 15.50 -32.42
C GLN A 124 20.45 16.52 -32.03
N GLN A 125 20.92 17.73 -31.70
CA GLN A 125 20.12 18.96 -31.68
C GLN A 125 19.65 19.32 -33.12
N PRO A 126 18.57 20.10 -33.26
CA PRO A 126 17.93 20.38 -34.53
C PRO A 126 18.67 21.48 -35.32
N SER A 127 18.73 21.32 -36.65
CA SER A 127 19.19 22.38 -37.57
C SER A 127 17.98 22.96 -38.35
N PRO A 128 17.98 24.27 -38.66
CA PRO A 128 16.82 25.01 -39.18
C PRO A 128 16.56 24.81 -40.69
N PRO A 129 15.39 25.24 -41.23
CA PRO A 129 14.98 24.94 -42.59
C PRO A 129 15.68 25.85 -43.61
N SER A 130 15.94 25.34 -44.81
CA SER A 130 16.36 26.13 -45.98
C SER A 130 15.42 25.91 -47.16
N THR A 131 14.85 26.99 -47.66
CA THR A 131 14.30 27.19 -49.02
C THR A 131 14.48 28.69 -49.32
N PRO A 132 14.84 29.13 -50.55
CA PRO A 132 13.84 29.39 -51.63
C PRO A 132 14.37 29.16 -53.08
N ALA A 133 13.58 28.56 -54.00
CA ALA A 133 12.77 29.16 -55.11
C ALA A 133 13.53 29.33 -56.46
N PRO A 134 12.90 29.64 -57.63
CA PRO A 134 11.49 29.56 -58.11
C PRO A 134 11.37 28.64 -59.38
N GLU A 135 10.22 28.41 -60.04
CA GLU A 135 9.64 29.19 -61.16
C GLU A 135 8.17 28.76 -61.42
N ASP A 136 7.29 29.77 -61.53
CA ASP A 136 6.14 30.01 -62.44
C ASP A 136 4.89 29.09 -62.49
N GLU A 137 3.65 29.52 -62.72
CA GLU A 137 2.88 30.77 -62.55
C GLU A 137 1.37 30.43 -62.87
N TYR A 138 0.42 31.25 -62.41
CA TYR A 138 -1.03 31.35 -62.76
C TYR A 138 -2.15 30.55 -62.03
N VAL A 139 -2.74 31.25 -61.03
CA VAL A 139 -4.18 31.50 -60.67
C VAL A 139 -5.32 30.56 -61.15
N LYS A 140 -6.29 30.25 -60.27
CA LYS A 140 -7.52 31.08 -60.03
C LYS A 140 -8.54 30.43 -59.05
N ALA A 141 -9.05 31.26 -58.14
CA ALA A 141 -10.39 31.34 -57.52
C ALA A 141 -10.92 30.27 -56.55
N ALA A 142 -11.45 30.83 -55.45
CA ALA A 142 -12.28 30.27 -54.41
C ALA A 142 -13.69 29.90 -54.88
N ASP A 143 -14.33 28.92 -54.22
CA ASP A 143 -15.63 29.14 -53.57
C ASP A 143 -15.97 28.04 -52.53
N LYS A 144 -16.85 28.46 -51.64
CA LYS A 144 -17.46 28.04 -50.37
C LYS A 144 -18.49 26.89 -50.45
N SER A 145 -18.60 26.11 -49.36
CA SER A 145 -19.84 25.55 -48.71
C SER A 145 -19.45 24.40 -47.75
N GLU A 146 -19.76 24.38 -46.44
CA GLU A 146 -21.10 24.10 -45.82
C GLU A 146 -21.64 22.75 -46.39
N GLU A 147 -22.03 21.69 -45.68
CA GLU A 147 -22.73 21.55 -44.41
C GLU A 147 -22.96 20.04 -44.13
N SER A 148 -22.89 19.67 -42.85
CA SER A 148 -23.69 18.70 -42.05
C SER A 148 -24.33 17.40 -42.60
N THR A 149 -24.52 16.49 -41.62
CA THR A 149 -25.43 15.32 -41.54
C THR A 149 -24.94 14.05 -42.26
N THR A 150 -25.08 12.83 -41.72
CA THR A 150 -26.10 12.22 -40.86
C THR A 150 -25.53 11.09 -40.00
N LEU A 151 -26.07 10.94 -38.79
CA LEU A 151 -26.10 9.70 -38.02
C LEU A 151 -26.87 8.62 -38.81
N ASP A 152 -26.41 7.38 -38.80
CA ASP A 152 -27.30 6.25 -39.08
C ASP A 152 -27.00 5.07 -38.14
N ASP A 153 -28.09 4.47 -37.71
CA ASP A 153 -28.28 3.56 -36.59
C ASP A 153 -28.58 2.15 -37.14
N ARG A 154 -28.35 1.14 -36.29
CA ARG A 154 -28.83 -0.25 -36.36
C ARG A 154 -28.14 -1.25 -37.30
N ARG A 155 -27.56 -2.29 -36.67
CA ARG A 155 -28.32 -3.54 -36.40
C ARG A 155 -27.54 -4.52 -35.53
N ASP A 156 -28.24 -5.01 -34.51
CA ASP A 156 -27.95 -6.22 -33.76
C ASP A 156 -27.84 -7.43 -34.70
N HIS A 157 -26.85 -8.29 -34.46
CA HIS A 157 -26.89 -9.68 -34.88
C HIS A 157 -26.28 -10.54 -33.78
N GLU A 158 -27.15 -11.31 -33.12
CA GLU A 158 -26.78 -12.41 -32.26
C GLU A 158 -26.03 -13.47 -33.08
N SER A 159 -24.91 -13.93 -32.55
CA SER A 159 -24.31 -15.20 -32.96
C SER A 159 -23.60 -15.77 -31.74
N GLU A 160 -24.35 -16.62 -31.03
CA GLU A 160 -23.86 -17.67 -30.15
C GLU A 160 -22.98 -18.62 -30.97
N GLU A 161 -21.67 -18.64 -30.72
CA GLU A 161 -20.86 -19.82 -30.97
C GLU A 161 -19.62 -19.87 -30.07
N SER A 162 -19.33 -21.08 -29.61
CA SER A 162 -18.43 -21.45 -28.53
C SER A 162 -16.95 -21.14 -28.77
N GLY A 163 -16.21 -20.98 -27.67
CA GLY A 163 -14.83 -21.46 -27.61
C GLY A 163 -13.73 -20.40 -27.63
N ALA A 164 -13.56 -19.70 -26.51
CA ALA A 164 -12.27 -19.39 -25.88
C ALA A 164 -12.55 -18.37 -24.79
N THR A 165 -12.40 -18.75 -23.52
CA THR A 165 -12.24 -17.78 -22.46
C THR A 165 -10.96 -17.01 -22.77
N ARG A 166 -11.07 -15.92 -23.55
CA ARG A 166 -10.09 -14.84 -23.55
C ARG A 166 -9.90 -14.54 -22.08
N GLN A 167 -8.76 -14.91 -21.51
CA GLN A 167 -8.35 -14.40 -20.23
C GLN A 167 -8.40 -12.90 -20.40
N SER A 168 -9.46 -12.27 -19.86
CA SER A 168 -9.73 -10.87 -20.09
C SER A 168 -8.49 -10.14 -19.63
N ALA A 169 -7.81 -9.44 -20.55
CA ALA A 169 -6.67 -8.60 -20.23
C ALA A 169 -6.96 -7.88 -18.90
N ALA A 170 -6.02 -7.96 -17.96
CA ALA A 170 -6.21 -7.48 -16.58
C ALA A 170 -6.94 -6.14 -16.60
N ARG A 171 -8.17 -6.12 -16.07
CA ARG A 171 -9.07 -4.97 -16.23
C ARG A 171 -8.62 -3.89 -15.27
N SER A 172 -7.82 -2.95 -15.77
CA SER A 172 -7.30 -1.85 -14.96
C SER A 172 -8.46 -0.96 -14.49
N PRO A 173 -8.57 -0.65 -13.19
CA PRO A 173 -9.65 0.18 -12.66
C PRO A 173 -9.58 1.64 -13.16
N LEU A 174 -8.45 2.06 -13.74
CA LEU A 174 -8.34 3.36 -14.38
C LEU A 174 -9.23 3.48 -15.63
N THR A 175 -9.44 2.38 -16.35
CA THR A 175 -10.21 2.38 -17.61
C THR A 175 -11.68 2.76 -17.41
N TRP A 176 -12.18 2.67 -16.18
CA TRP A 176 -13.51 3.10 -15.77
C TRP A 176 -13.74 4.60 -16.01
N PHE A 177 -12.68 5.41 -15.95
CA PHE A 177 -12.76 6.86 -16.11
C PHE A 177 -12.58 7.34 -17.56
N GLY A 178 -12.48 6.41 -18.51
CA GLY A 178 -12.32 6.69 -19.93
C GLY A 178 -11.05 6.07 -20.53
N ILE A 179 -10.94 6.15 -21.85
CA ILE A 179 -9.83 5.57 -22.62
C ILE A 179 -8.52 6.33 -22.36
N LEU A 180 -8.61 7.65 -22.16
CA LEU A 180 -7.46 8.51 -21.89
C LEU A 180 -7.49 9.00 -20.44
N THR A 181 -6.82 8.27 -19.54
CA THR A 181 -6.70 8.69 -18.14
C THR A 181 -5.58 9.72 -17.92
N PRO A 182 -5.85 10.87 -17.29
CA PRO A 182 -4.82 11.87 -16.99
C PRO A 182 -3.70 11.30 -16.15
N ARG A 183 -2.49 11.86 -16.31
CA ARG A 183 -1.30 11.47 -15.53
C ARG A 183 -1.55 11.59 -14.03
N GLU A 184 -2.22 12.65 -13.60
CA GLU A 184 -2.52 12.93 -12.19
C GLU A 184 -3.41 11.84 -11.59
N LEU A 185 -4.36 11.30 -12.35
CA LEU A 185 -5.21 10.21 -11.89
C LEU A 185 -4.41 8.90 -11.74
N ARG A 186 -3.45 8.65 -12.64
CA ARG A 186 -2.52 7.51 -12.52
C ARG A 186 -1.61 7.66 -11.31
N SER A 187 -1.07 8.85 -11.08
CA SER A 187 -0.29 9.16 -9.86
C SER A 187 -1.12 8.96 -8.59
N ALA A 188 -2.38 9.39 -8.59
CA ALA A 188 -3.29 9.15 -7.45
C ALA A 188 -3.48 7.65 -7.19
N GLN A 189 -3.75 6.85 -8.24
CA GLN A 189 -3.88 5.40 -8.10
C GLN A 189 -2.60 4.77 -7.55
N GLN A 190 -1.42 5.17 -8.04
CA GLN A 190 -0.14 4.65 -7.58
C GLN A 190 0.08 4.97 -6.10
N SER A 191 -0.15 6.22 -5.69
CA SER A 191 -0.04 6.65 -4.30
C SER A 191 -0.99 5.87 -3.38
N PHE A 192 -2.27 5.75 -3.73
CA PHE A 192 -3.22 4.97 -2.93
C PHE A 192 -2.84 3.48 -2.89
N SER A 193 -2.47 2.90 -4.04
CA SER A 193 -2.06 1.49 -4.11
C SER A 193 -0.81 1.20 -3.29
N SER A 194 0.10 2.16 -3.17
CA SER A 194 1.27 2.08 -2.31
C SER A 194 0.87 2.17 -0.83
N ALA A 195 -0.03 3.10 -0.47
CA ALA A 195 -0.51 3.27 0.91
C ALA A 195 -1.06 1.96 1.49
N ILE A 196 -1.96 1.30 0.75
CA ILE A 196 -2.62 0.05 1.16
C ILE A 196 -1.81 -1.21 0.84
N SER A 197 -0.50 -1.10 0.63
CA SER A 197 0.40 -2.24 0.45
C SER A 197 1.19 -2.49 1.75
N ASN A 198 2.51 -2.64 1.64
CA ASN A 198 3.42 -2.96 2.73
C ASN A 198 3.31 -1.99 3.93
N PRO A 199 3.14 -0.66 3.76
CA PRO A 199 3.04 0.25 4.92
C PRO A 199 1.83 -0.06 5.81
N THR A 200 0.66 -0.29 5.21
CA THR A 200 -0.55 -0.65 5.97
C THR A 200 -0.43 -2.05 6.57
N GLU A 201 0.10 -3.01 5.82
CA GLU A 201 0.37 -4.36 6.32
C GLU A 201 1.27 -4.35 7.56
N SER A 202 2.39 -3.64 7.47
CA SER A 202 3.34 -3.46 8.57
C SER A 202 2.68 -2.77 9.76
N ALA A 203 1.94 -1.67 9.55
CA ALA A 203 1.28 -0.95 10.62
C ALA A 203 0.29 -1.83 11.40
N VAL A 204 -0.51 -2.64 10.69
CA VAL A 204 -1.50 -3.52 11.34
C VAL A 204 -0.82 -4.67 12.09
N ASN A 205 0.18 -5.31 11.48
CA ASN A 205 0.92 -6.41 12.11
C ASN A 205 1.68 -5.94 13.35
N VAL A 206 2.37 -4.80 13.27
CA VAL A 206 3.08 -4.23 14.41
C VAL A 206 2.10 -3.79 15.51
N ALA A 207 0.99 -3.14 15.18
CA ALA A 207 -0.03 -2.77 16.17
C ALA A 207 -0.64 -3.99 16.89
N ARG A 208 -0.73 -5.13 16.20
CA ARG A 208 -1.11 -6.41 16.83
C ARG A 208 0.00 -6.91 17.76
N GLY A 209 1.24 -6.95 17.30
CA GLY A 209 2.40 -7.35 18.11
C GLY A 209 2.55 -6.51 19.39
N MET A 210 2.33 -5.20 19.30
CA MET A 210 2.31 -4.29 20.46
C MET A 210 1.29 -4.72 21.51
N ARG A 211 0.06 -5.08 21.12
CA ARG A 211 -0.97 -5.56 22.05
C ARG A 211 -0.59 -6.87 22.74
N GLN A 212 0.10 -7.77 22.03
CA GLN A 212 0.62 -9.01 22.61
C GLN A 212 1.70 -8.71 23.65
N LEU A 213 2.66 -7.83 23.32
CA LEU A 213 3.71 -7.37 24.23
C LEU A 213 3.13 -6.66 25.47
N GLU A 214 2.13 -5.80 25.31
CA GLU A 214 1.44 -5.15 26.44
C GLU A 214 0.82 -6.17 27.40
N ALA A 215 0.23 -7.24 26.88
CA ALA A 215 -0.33 -8.31 27.70
C ALA A 215 0.78 -9.05 28.48
N GLU A 216 1.92 -9.33 27.84
CA GLU A 216 3.08 -9.94 28.48
C GLU A 216 3.71 -9.05 29.54
N ILE A 217 3.94 -7.77 29.24
CA ILE A 217 4.44 -6.78 30.20
C ILE A 217 3.53 -6.74 31.43
N ASN A 218 2.21 -6.71 31.23
CA ASN A 218 1.26 -6.70 32.33
C ASN A 218 1.29 -8.00 33.16
N ARG A 219 1.55 -9.16 32.53
CA ARG A 219 1.73 -10.44 33.25
C ARG A 219 3.03 -10.44 34.06
N THR A 220 4.15 -10.04 33.46
CA THR A 220 5.46 -9.98 34.13
C THR A 220 5.44 -8.99 35.29
N ARG A 221 4.83 -7.81 35.11
CA ARG A 221 4.63 -6.84 36.21
C ARG A 221 3.84 -7.40 37.38
N LYS A 222 2.82 -8.23 37.12
CA LYS A 222 2.06 -8.91 38.19
C LYS A 222 2.93 -9.96 38.89
N ALA A 223 3.77 -10.68 38.16
CA ALA A 223 4.70 -11.65 38.72
C ALA A 223 5.76 -10.99 39.62
N VAL A 224 6.37 -9.89 39.17
CA VAL A 224 7.31 -9.08 39.96
C VAL A 224 6.67 -8.63 41.28
N ARG A 225 5.47 -8.02 41.22
CA ARG A 225 4.74 -7.58 42.42
C ARG A 225 4.40 -8.72 43.40
N LYS A 226 4.18 -9.94 42.88
CA LYS A 226 3.93 -11.12 43.71
C LYS A 226 5.22 -11.60 44.38
N ALA A 227 6.34 -11.60 43.66
CA ALA A 227 7.65 -11.96 44.21
C ALA A 227 8.10 -10.97 45.29
N GLU A 228 7.90 -9.66 45.09
CA GLU A 228 8.19 -8.62 46.09
C GLU A 228 7.40 -8.82 47.40
N LYS A 229 6.11 -9.16 47.30
CA LYS A 229 5.26 -9.43 48.46
C LYS A 229 5.55 -10.76 49.15
N GLY A 230 6.03 -11.75 48.40
CA GLY A 230 6.41 -13.07 48.93
C GLY A 230 7.76 -13.07 49.64
N GLY A 231 8.63 -12.08 49.38
CA GLY A 231 9.90 -11.91 50.08
C GLY A 231 9.83 -11.03 51.34
N THR A 232 8.65 -10.49 51.67
CA THR A 232 8.42 -9.59 52.83
C THR A 232 7.52 -10.21 53.92
N ALA A 233 7.17 -11.49 53.79
CA ALA A 233 6.35 -12.26 54.73
C ALA A 233 7.15 -13.44 55.30
#